data_AF-A0A3N5X6W1-F1
#
_entry.id   AF-A0A3N5X6W1-F1
#
_cell.length_a   1.000
_cell.length_b   1.000
_cell.length_c   1.000
_cell.angle_alpha   90.00
_cell.angle_beta   90.00
_cell.angle_gamma   90.00
#
_symmetry.space_group_name_H-M   'P 1'
#
loop_
_entity.id
_entity.type
_entity.pdbx_description
1 polymer ?
#
loop_
_entity_poly.entity_id
_entity_poly.type
_entity_poly.pdbx_seq_one_letter_code
_entity_poly.pdbx_strand_id
1 'polypeptide(L)' 'ACSLAGEVKRKWPDASLQDELILYGEKWERRRVLSALILHQAHHRGQMTVLMRQAGLAVPGIYGPSYEEWATMGLPPMQ' A
#
# COMPACT_ATOMS: atom_id res chain seq x y z
N ALA A 1 18.68 1.35 -13.36
CA ALA A 1 18.14 2.44 -12.51
C ALA A 1 17.70 1.85 -11.17
N CYS A 2 17.88 2.52 -10.04
CA CYS A 2 17.31 2.04 -8.77
C CYS A 2 15.78 2.22 -8.75
N SER A 3 15.09 1.36 -8.01
CA SER A 3 13.66 1.51 -7.75
C SER A 3 13.36 2.81 -6.99
N LEU A 4 12.10 3.27 -7.02
CA LEU A 4 11.66 4.43 -6.23
C LEU A 4 12.07 4.30 -4.75
N ALA A 5 11.82 3.15 -4.14
CA ALA A 5 12.21 2.88 -2.76
C ALA A 5 13.73 2.96 -2.55
N GLY A 6 14.53 2.48 -3.52
CA GLY A 6 15.98 2.60 -3.48
C GLY A 6 16.48 4.04 -3.61
N GLU A 7 15.84 4.84 -4.45
CA GLU A 7 16.16 6.27 -4.60
C GLU A 7 15.81 7.07 -3.33
N VAL A 8 14.64 6.85 -2.76
CA VAL A 8 14.21 7.50 -1.51
C VAL A 8 15.21 7.19 -0.38
N LYS A 9 15.55 5.91 -0.18
CA LYS A 9 16.53 5.51 0.85
C LYS A 9 17.91 6.13 0.65
N ARG A 10 18.36 6.28 -0.61
CA ARG A 10 19.70 6.81 -0.90
C ARG A 10 19.78 8.33 -0.80
N LYS A 11 18.71 9.03 -1.19
CA LYS A 11 18.72 10.50 -1.35
C LYS A 11 18.08 11.25 -0.20
N TRP A 12 17.15 10.63 0.54
CA TRP A 12 16.40 11.30 1.59
C TRP A 12 16.85 10.79 2.96
N PRO A 13 17.79 11.49 3.63
CA PRO A 13 18.06 11.20 5.04
C PRO A 13 16.85 11.55 5.91
N ASP A 14 16.76 10.97 7.11
CA ASP A 14 15.59 11.12 8.00
C ASP A 14 15.20 12.58 8.28
N ALA A 15 16.19 13.46 8.48
CA ALA A 15 15.94 14.88 8.71
C ALA A 15 15.22 15.56 7.54
N SER A 16 15.45 15.08 6.32
CA SER A 16 14.86 15.63 5.10
C SER A 16 13.38 15.28 4.94
N LEU A 17 12.83 14.38 5.77
CA LEU A 17 11.41 14.02 5.72
C LEU A 17 10.47 15.20 6.05
N GLN A 18 11.01 16.25 6.68
CA GLN A 18 10.32 17.51 6.96
C GLN A 18 10.41 18.53 5.82
N ASP A 19 11.24 18.27 4.80
CA ASP A 19 11.36 19.18 3.66
C ASP A 19 10.03 19.25 2.90
N GLU A 20 9.66 20.44 2.45
CA GLU A 20 8.46 20.68 1.66
C GLU A 20 8.68 20.41 0.16
N LEU A 21 7.67 19.84 -0.47
CA LEU A 21 7.54 19.70 -1.92
C LEU A 21 6.26 20.39 -2.38
N ILE A 22 6.30 21.02 -3.55
CA ILE A 22 5.08 21.57 -4.18
C ILE A 22 4.39 20.45 -4.97
N LEU A 23 3.20 20.05 -4.52
CA LEU A 23 2.37 19.02 -5.12
C LEU A 23 0.95 19.54 -5.25
N TYR A 24 0.37 19.45 -6.44
CA TYR A 24 -1.00 19.93 -6.72
C TYR A 24 -1.23 21.41 -6.33
N GLY A 25 -0.17 22.24 -6.38
CA GLY A 25 -0.22 23.64 -5.97
C GLY A 25 -0.10 23.89 -4.46
N GLU A 26 0.04 22.83 -3.65
CA GLU A 26 0.19 22.92 -2.19
C GLU A 26 1.59 22.51 -1.72
N LYS A 27 1.99 22.99 -0.54
CA LYS A 27 3.23 22.57 0.14
C LYS A 27 2.98 21.34 1.00
N TRP A 28 3.67 20.24 0.69
CA TRP A 28 3.55 18.97 1.40
C TRP A 28 4.92 18.52 1.88
N GLU A 29 5.04 18.20 3.16
CA GLU A 29 6.25 17.57 3.70
C GLU A 29 6.48 16.20 3.05
N ARG A 30 7.74 15.85 2.79
CA ARG A 30 8.11 14.55 2.19
C ARG A 30 7.50 13.35 2.91
N ARG A 31 7.46 13.34 4.25
CA ARG A 31 6.79 12.28 5.03
C ARG A 31 5.32 12.13 4.68
N ARG A 32 4.61 13.24 4.49
CA ARG A 32 3.18 13.27 4.14
C ARG A 32 2.98 12.67 2.76
N VAL A 33 3.86 13.00 1.81
CA VAL A 33 3.82 12.44 0.45
C VAL A 33 4.00 10.93 0.46
N LEU A 34 5.01 10.41 1.19
CA LEU A 34 5.25 8.98 1.28
C LEU A 34 4.06 8.24 1.92
N SER A 35 3.52 8.77 3.02
CA SER A 35 2.32 8.21 3.66
C SER A 35 1.11 8.21 2.74
N ALA A 36 0.88 9.31 2.00
CA ALA A 36 -0.22 9.42 1.05
C ALA A 36 -0.11 8.37 -0.06
N LEU A 37 1.10 8.14 -0.61
CA LEU A 37 1.31 7.11 -1.63
C LEU A 37 0.99 5.70 -1.12
N ILE A 38 1.42 5.36 0.10
CA ILE A 38 1.12 4.06 0.72
C ILE A 38 -0.38 3.88 0.94
N LEU A 39 -1.05 4.91 1.49
CA LEU A 39 -2.48 4.87 1.76
C LEU A 39 -3.30 4.81 0.47
N HIS A 40 -2.89 5.54 -0.57
CA HIS A 40 -3.54 5.52 -1.87
C HIS A 40 -3.40 4.14 -2.54
N GLN A 41 -2.20 3.54 -2.50
CA GLN A 41 -2.01 2.18 -2.97
C GLN A 41 -2.83 1.16 -2.16
N ALA A 42 -2.91 1.32 -0.83
CA ALA A 42 -3.73 0.44 0.00
C ALA A 42 -5.23 0.56 -0.32
N HIS A 43 -5.72 1.78 -0.54
CA HIS A 43 -7.09 2.07 -0.95
C HIS A 43 -7.45 1.35 -2.27
N HIS A 44 -6.65 1.53 -3.32
CA HIS A 44 -6.91 0.87 -4.60
C HIS A 44 -6.66 -0.64 -4.55
N ARG A 45 -5.71 -1.10 -3.75
CA ARG A 45 -5.52 -2.55 -3.53
C ARG A 45 -6.78 -3.18 -2.92
N GLY A 46 -7.44 -2.50 -1.97
CA GLY A 46 -8.73 -2.95 -1.44
C GLY A 46 -9.85 -2.96 -2.49
N GLN A 47 -9.86 -2.01 -3.42
CA GLN A 47 -10.79 -2.07 -4.55
C GLN A 47 -10.50 -3.25 -5.48
N MET A 48 -9.21 -3.53 -5.73
CA MET A 48 -8.80 -4.66 -6.57
C MET A 48 -9.23 -6.00 -5.99
N THR A 49 -9.17 -6.21 -4.66
CA THR A 49 -9.58 -7.49 -4.09
C THR A 49 -11.07 -7.78 -4.31
N VAL A 50 -11.92 -6.76 -4.30
CA VAL A 50 -13.35 -6.90 -4.65
C VAL A 50 -13.52 -7.30 -6.11
N LEU A 51 -12.83 -6.62 -7.03
CA LEU A 51 -12.88 -6.91 -8.46
C LEU A 51 -12.37 -8.33 -8.78
N MET A 52 -11.28 -8.74 -8.14
CA MET A 52 -10.75 -10.10 -8.26
C MET A 52 -11.79 -11.13 -7.84
N ARG A 53 -12.50 -10.90 -6.73
CA ARG A 53 -13.56 -11.79 -6.25
C ARG A 53 -14.74 -11.87 -7.22
N GLN A 54 -15.17 -10.73 -7.77
CA GLN A 54 -16.22 -10.68 -8.79
C GLN A 54 -15.83 -11.41 -10.08
N ALA A 55 -14.53 -11.41 -10.41
CA ALA A 55 -13.99 -12.14 -11.55
C ALA A 55 -13.72 -13.63 -11.28
N GLY A 56 -14.01 -14.14 -10.07
CA GLY A 56 -13.73 -15.53 -9.69
C GLY A 56 -12.23 -15.84 -9.52
N LEU A 57 -11.39 -14.82 -9.35
CA LEU A 57 -9.95 -14.99 -9.11
C LEU A 57 -9.66 -15.20 -7.62
N ALA A 58 -8.58 -15.90 -7.32
CA ALA A 58 -8.09 -16.07 -5.95
C ALA A 58 -7.67 -14.73 -5.34
N VAL A 59 -8.27 -14.35 -4.22
CA VAL A 59 -7.94 -13.13 -3.49
C VAL A 59 -6.82 -13.43 -2.47
N PRO A 60 -5.63 -12.81 -2.60
CA PRO A 60 -4.54 -13.03 -1.66
C PRO A 60 -4.81 -12.33 -0.32
N GLY A 61 -4.33 -12.93 0.76
CA GLY A 61 -4.25 -12.30 2.07
C GLY A 61 -3.27 -11.11 2.08
N ILE A 62 -3.68 -9.99 2.68
CA ILE A 62 -2.90 -8.73 2.68
C ILE A 62 -2.59 -8.26 4.10
N TYR A 63 -3.59 -8.28 4.99
CA TYR A 63 -3.47 -7.89 6.39
C TYR A 63 -3.74 -9.07 7.34
N GLY A 64 -3.60 -10.28 6.79
CA GLY A 64 -4.10 -11.53 7.33
C GLY A 64 -4.63 -12.40 6.18
N PRO A 65 -4.91 -13.68 6.43
CA PRO A 65 -5.40 -14.58 5.39
C PRO A 65 -6.77 -14.13 4.88
N SER A 66 -7.02 -14.29 3.59
CA SER A 66 -8.36 -14.14 3.02
C SER A 66 -9.30 -15.26 3.50
N TYR A 67 -10.62 -15.09 3.34
CA TYR A 67 -11.62 -16.10 3.73
C TYR A 67 -11.29 -17.48 3.15
N GLU A 68 -10.92 -17.52 1.86
CA GLU A 68 -10.50 -18.72 1.15
C GLU A 68 -9.23 -19.33 1.76
N GLU A 69 -8.22 -18.50 2.05
CA GLU A 69 -6.97 -18.97 2.64
C GLU A 69 -7.19 -19.60 4.03
N TRP A 70 -8.06 -19.02 4.88
CA TRP A 70 -8.47 -19.63 6.15
C TRP A 70 -9.02 -21.05 5.94
N ALA A 71 -9.93 -21.21 4.99
CA ALA A 71 -10.50 -22.52 4.66
C ALA A 71 -9.43 -23.51 4.19
N THR A 72 -8.45 -23.07 3.39
CA THR A 72 -7.32 -23.94 2.97
C THR A 72 -6.40 -24.36 4.11
N MET A 73 -6.33 -23.56 5.19
CA MET A 73 -5.58 -23.90 6.40
C MET A 73 -6.35 -24.84 7.35
N GLY A 74 -7.60 -25.19 7.03
CA GLY A 74 -8.46 -25.98 7.92
C GLY A 74 -8.93 -25.22 9.15
N LEU A 75 -8.86 -23.89 9.14
CA LEU A 75 -9.25 -23.01 10.23
C LEU A 75 -10.58 -22.31 9.88
N PRO A 76 -11.46 -22.03 10.87
CA PRO A 76 -12.66 -21.26 10.61
C PRO A 76 -12.30 -19.84 10.15
N PRO A 77 -12.86 -19.36 9.03
CA PRO A 77 -12.63 -17.98 8.59
C PRO A 77 -13.06 -16.97 9.65
N MET A 78 -12.25 -15.92 9.81
CA MET A 78 -12.60 -14.79 10.67
C MET A 78 -13.85 -14.10 10.09
N GLN A 79 -14.87 -13.91 10.94
CA GLN A 79 -16.10 -13.18 10.59
C GLN A 79 -15.96 -11.69 10.88
#